data_AF-A0A920A2V0-F1
#
_entry.id   AF-A0A920A2V0-F1
#
_cell.length_a   1.000
_cell.length_b   1.000
_cell.length_c   1.000
_cell.angle_alpha   90.00
_cell.angle_beta   90.00
_cell.angle_gamma   90.00
#
_symmetry.space_group_name_H-M   'P 1'
#
loop_
_entity.id
_entity.type
_entity.pdbx_description
1 polymer ?
#
loop_
_entity_poly.entity_id
_entity_poly.type
_entity_poly.pdbx_seq_one_letter_code
_entity_poly.pdbx_strand_id
1 'polypeptide(L)' 'MAKYEEDGQMTLLGRGSVSINSGGEKIFPEEVEMALKAHPNIFDCLVVGVKDDRWGQKLLL' A
#
# COMPACT_ATOMS: atom_id res chain seq x y z
N MET A 1 -4.57 -11.86 6.26
CA MET A 1 -4.64 -12.32 7.66
C MET A 1 -5.92 -11.78 8.26
N ALA A 2 -6.50 -12.46 9.25
CA ALA A 2 -7.71 -12.01 9.92
C ALA A 2 -7.60 -12.36 11.41
N LYS A 3 -8.18 -11.51 12.26
CA LYS A 3 -8.30 -11.73 13.70
C LYS A 3 -9.75 -12.07 14.02
N TYR A 4 -9.95 -13.15 14.77
CA TYR A 4 -11.24 -13.50 15.34
C TYR A 4 -11.38 -12.82 16.70
N GLU A 5 -12.45 -12.07 16.90
CA GLU A 5 -12.74 -11.33 18.13
C GLU A 5 -13.61 -12.16 19.08
N GLU A 6 -13.59 -11.83 20.38
CA GLU A 6 -14.32 -12.58 21.41
C GLU A 6 -15.85 -12.45 21.28
N ASP A 7 -16.33 -11.39 20.64
CA ASP A 7 -17.75 -11.13 20.36
C ASP A 7 -18.27 -11.83 19.09
N GLY A 8 -17.42 -12.66 18.46
CA GLY A 8 -17.75 -13.40 17.25
C GLY A 8 -17.57 -12.62 15.95
N GLN A 9 -17.08 -11.37 16.01
CA GLN A 9 -16.73 -10.61 14.81
C GLN A 9 -15.37 -11.04 14.26
N MET A 10 -15.14 -10.76 12.97
CA MET A 10 -13.86 -10.97 12.31
C MET A 10 -13.29 -9.65 11.80
N THR A 11 -12.11 -9.30 12.28
CA THR A 11 -11.34 -8.15 11.79
C THR A 11 -10.38 -8.60 10.69
N LEU A 12 -10.58 -8.11 9.47
CA LEU A 12 -9.65 -8.36 8.37
C LEU A 12 -8.39 -7.49 8.53
N LEU A 13 -7.24 -8.10 8.80
CA LEU A 13 -5.96 -7.41 9.01
C LEU A 13 -5.23 -7.07 7.70
N GLY A 14 -5.93 -7.11 6.57
CA GLY A 14 -5.34 -6.92 5.24
C GLY A 14 -4.58 -8.15 4.72
N ARG A 15 -3.89 -7.97 3.58
CA ARG A 15 -3.04 -9.01 2.96
C ARG A 15 -1.62 -8.94 3.52
N GLY A 16 -0.96 -10.09 3.62
CA GLY A 16 0.49 -10.16 3.88
C GLY A 16 1.36 -9.78 2.67
N SER A 17 0.76 -9.36 1.56
CA SER A 17 1.44 -8.75 0.41
C SER A 17 1.42 -7.23 0.57
N VAL A 18 2.54 -6.57 0.26
CA VAL A 18 2.82 -5.14 0.49
C VAL A 18 2.02 -4.21 -0.43
N SER A 19 0.72 -4.40 -0.60
CA SER A 19 -0.11 -3.54 -1.46
C SER A 19 -0.58 -2.27 -0.73
N ILE A 20 -0.59 -1.15 -1.42
CA ILE A 20 -1.18 0.13 -0.97
C ILE A 20 -2.60 0.22 -1.52
N ASN A 21 -3.59 0.47 -0.65
CA ASN A 21 -4.97 0.70 -1.07
C ASN A 21 -5.25 2.21 -1.09
N SER A 22 -5.30 2.79 -2.28
CA SER A 22 -5.48 4.23 -2.50
C SER A 22 -6.71 4.49 -3.36
N GLY A 23 -7.69 5.24 -2.84
CA GLY A 23 -8.88 5.61 -3.61
C GLY A 23 -9.77 4.45 -4.07
N GLY A 24 -9.68 3.30 -3.41
CA GLY A 24 -10.35 2.06 -3.83
C GLY A 24 -9.53 1.19 -4.77
N GLU A 25 -8.38 1.68 -5.25
CA GLU A 25 -7.48 0.93 -6.12
C GLU A 25 -6.41 0.19 -5.32
N LYS A 26 -5.94 -0.92 -5.90
CA LYS A 26 -4.86 -1.72 -5.34
C LYS A 26 -3.57 -1.48 -6.09
N ILE A 27 -2.62 -0.86 -5.41
CA ILE A 27 -1.34 -0.46 -5.97
C ILE A 27 -0.24 -1.35 -5.39
N PHE A 28 0.64 -1.87 -6.25
CA PHE A 28 1.84 -2.60 -5.85
C PHE A 28 3.03 -1.64 -5.87
N PRO A 29 3.64 -1.32 -4.72
CA PRO A 29 4.77 -0.40 -4.62
C PRO A 29 5.89 -0.71 -5.61
N GLU A 30 6.18 -1.98 -5.82
CA GLU A 30 7.27 -2.43 -6.70
C GLU A 30 7.05 -1.99 -8.15
N GLU A 31 5.80 -1.94 -8.63
CA GLU A 31 5.47 -1.46 -9.97
C GLU A 31 5.74 0.05 -10.12
N VAL A 32 5.42 0.82 -9.07
CA VAL A 32 5.67 2.27 -9.03
C VAL A 32 7.17 2.54 -8.93
N GLU A 33 7.89 1.81 -8.08
CA GLU A 33 9.34 1.90 -7.94
C GLU A 33 10.07 1.58 -9.25
N MET A 34 9.65 0.53 -9.96
CA MET A 34 10.20 0.19 -11.27
C MET A 34 9.95 1.30 -12.30
N ALA A 35 8.74 1.88 -12.31
CA ALA A 35 8.41 2.98 -13.21
C ALA A 35 9.25 4.23 -12.91
N LEU A 36 9.49 4.56 -11.63
CA LEU A 36 10.34 5.67 -11.23
C LEU A 36 11.81 5.43 -11.60
N LYS A 37 12.33 4.23 -11.33
CA LYS A 37 13.72 3.86 -11.67
C LYS A 37 14.00 3.76 -13.17
N ALA A 38 12.97 3.76 -14.02
CA ALA A 38 13.15 3.91 -15.46
C ALA A 38 13.64 5.33 -15.85
N HIS A 39 13.50 6.32 -14.97
CA HIS A 39 14.00 7.67 -15.21
C HIS A 39 15.51 7.76 -14.94
N PRO A 40 16.34 8.29 -15.87
CA PRO A 40 17.81 8.23 -15.78
C PRO A 40 18.41 8.96 -14.58
N ASN A 41 17.68 9.90 -13.99
CA ASN A 41 18.12 10.66 -12.81
C ASN A 41 17.70 10.03 -11.47
N ILE A 42 17.04 8.88 -11.47
CA ILE A 42 16.62 8.17 -10.25
C ILE A 42 17.48 6.92 -10.10
N PHE A 43 18.41 6.94 -9.14
CA PHE A 43 19.24 5.78 -8.83
C PHE A 43 18.45 4.69 -8.08
N ASP A 44 17.67 5.09 -7.08
CA ASP A 44 16.83 4.20 -6.29
C ASP A 44 15.65 4.96 -5.67
N CYS A 45 14.61 4.23 -5.26
CA CYS A 45 13.44 4.78 -4.58
C CYS A 45 12.67 3.69 -3.81
N LEU A 46 11.93 4.11 -2.77
CA LEU A 46 11.01 3.25 -2.02
C LEU A 46 9.62 3.89 -2.03
N VAL A 47 8.59 3.09 -2.28
CA VAL A 47 7.20 3.57 -2.27
C VAL A 47 6.46 2.97 -1.09
N VAL A 48 5.87 3.82 -0.26
CA VAL A 48 5.09 3.38 0.91
C VAL A 48 3.72 4.05 0.95
N GLY A 49 2.73 3.32 1.48
CA GLY A 49 1.39 3.84 1.70
C GLY A 49 1.27 4.44 3.08
N VAL A 50 0.91 5.72 3.18
CA VAL A 50 0.65 6.39 4.46
C VAL A 50 -0.83 6.76 4.59
N LYS A 51 -1.36 6.81 5.80
CA LYS A 51 -2.77 7.14 6.06
C LYS A 51 -3.14 8.51 5.46
N ASP A 52 -4.29 8.59 4.82
CA ASP A 52 -4.82 9.80 4.20
C ASP A 52 -6.35 9.87 4.31
N ASP A 53 -6.90 11.06 4.60
CA ASP A 53 -8.34 11.22 4.85
C ASP A 53 -9.19 11.12 3.58
N ARG A 54 -8.63 11.43 2.40
CA ARG A 54 -9.35 11.37 1.12
C ARG A 54 -9.20 10.01 0.46
N TRP A 55 -7.99 9.46 0.48
CA TRP A 55 -7.65 8.28 -0.31
C TRP A 55 -7.59 6.99 0.52
N GLY A 56 -7.76 7.07 1.84
CA GLY A 56 -7.49 5.97 2.78
C GLY A 56 -5.98 5.81 2.98
N GLN A 57 -5.24 5.58 1.89
CA GLN A 57 -3.79 5.70 1.84
C GLN A 57 -3.35 6.56 0.66
N LYS A 58 -2.38 7.44 0.86
CA LYS A 58 -1.65 8.10 -0.24
C LYS A 58 -0.27 7.49 -0.40
N LEU A 59 0.29 7.59 -1.60
CA LEU A 59 1.65 7.17 -1.88
C LEU A 59 2.62 8.23 -1.35
N LEU A 60 3.66 7.78 -0.66
CA LEU A 60 4.83 8.56 -0.30
C LEU A 60 6.04 7.91 -0.99
N LEU A 61 6.85 8.75 -1.64
CA LEU A 61 8.05 8.38 -2.39
C LEU A 61 9.30 8.79 -1.58
#